data_AF-U3GWG2-F1
#
_entry.id   AF-U3GWG2-F1
#
_cell.length_a   1.000
_cell.length_b   1.000
_cell.length_c   1.000
_cell.angle_alpha   90.00
_cell.angle_beta   90.00
_cell.angle_gamma   90.00
#
_symmetry.space_group_name_H-M   'P 1'
#
loop_
_entity.id
_entity.type
_entity.pdbx_description
1 polymer ?
#
loop_
_entity_poly.entity_id
_entity_poly.type
_entity_poly.pdbx_seq_one_letter_code
_entity_poly.pdbx_strand_id
1 'polypeptide(L)'
;EGGDTPECDQKCEPGYSLSYQQDKHFGKQSYRIEPDETQIMQELYKNGPVEGAFTVYEDFLLYKSGVYQHVTGSELGGHAIKILGWG
;
A
#
# COMPACT_ATOMS: atom_id res chain seq x y z
N GLU A 1 -2.54 -8.56 16.71
CA GLU A 1 -1.55 -9.07 15.74
C GLU A 1 -0.78 -10.21 16.40
N GLY A 2 -0.55 -11.31 15.70
CA GLY A 2 0.00 -12.53 16.32
C GLY A 2 0.17 -13.67 15.33
N GLY A 3 0.51 -13.36 14.09
CA GLY A 3 0.91 -14.37 13.10
C GLY A 3 2.42 -14.46 13.04
N ASP A 4 2.95 -15.67 12.93
CA ASP A 4 4.36 -15.88 12.61
C ASP A 4 4.62 -15.48 11.16
N THR A 5 5.76 -14.84 10.92
CA THR A 5 6.23 -14.55 9.56
C THR A 5 6.55 -15.87 8.85
N PRO A 6 5.89 -16.21 7.74
CA PRO A 6 6.19 -17.43 6.99
C PRO A 6 7.63 -17.43 6.46
N GLU A 7 8.21 -18.63 6.32
CA GLU A 7 9.52 -18.81 5.71
C GLU A 7 9.54 -18.38 4.24
N CYS A 8 10.71 -17.95 3.75
CA CYS A 8 10.91 -17.58 2.35
C CYS A 8 11.01 -18.83 1.47
N ASP A 9 9.87 -19.30 0.97
CA ASP A 9 9.78 -20.48 0.14
C ASP A 9 9.88 -20.14 -1.35
N GLN A 10 11.00 -20.50 -1.99
CA GLN A 10 11.29 -20.15 -3.39
C GLN A 10 10.65 -21.11 -4.40
N LYS A 11 9.36 -21.43 -4.21
CA LYS A 11 8.56 -22.28 -5.11
C LYS A 11 7.17 -21.70 -5.32
N CYS A 12 6.59 -21.96 -6.48
CA CYS A 12 5.20 -21.65 -6.77
C CYS A 12 4.27 -22.75 -6.25
N GLU A 13 2.99 -22.44 -6.13
CA GLU A 13 1.95 -23.41 -5.77
C GLU A 13 1.84 -24.56 -6.80
N PRO A 14 1.46 -25.77 -6.37
CA PRO A 14 1.25 -26.89 -7.28
C PRO A 14 0.18 -26.58 -8.35
N GLY A 15 0.47 -26.89 -9.61
CA GLY A 15 -0.42 -26.62 -10.73
C GLY A 15 -0.18 -25.29 -11.44
N TYR A 16 0.67 -24.42 -10.90
CA TYR A 16 1.15 -23.23 -11.61
C TYR A 16 2.16 -23.62 -12.70
N SER A 17 2.07 -22.97 -13.87
CA SER A 17 2.78 -23.40 -15.08
C SER A 17 4.23 -22.91 -15.19
N LEU A 18 4.56 -21.76 -14.57
CA LEU A 18 5.91 -21.21 -14.57
C LEU A 18 6.67 -21.64 -13.32
N SER A 19 7.99 -21.80 -13.44
CA SER A 19 8.84 -21.95 -12.25
C SER A 19 8.97 -20.61 -11.52
N TYR A 20 9.25 -20.65 -10.20
CA TYR A 20 9.47 -19.46 -9.38
C TYR A 20 10.47 -18.46 -9.98
N GLN A 21 11.56 -18.95 -10.59
CA GLN A 21 12.56 -18.06 -11.21
C GLN A 21 12.05 -17.41 -12.50
N GLN A 22 11.21 -18.11 -13.27
CA GLN A 22 10.61 -17.58 -14.50
C GLN A 22 9.50 -16.56 -14.23
N ASP A 23 8.86 -16.65 -13.06
CA ASP A 23 7.74 -15.78 -12.66
C ASP A 23 8.18 -14.49 -11.94
N LYS A 24 9.49 -14.27 -11.80
CA LYS A 24 9.99 -13.03 -11.19
C LYS A 24 9.78 -11.83 -12.12
N HIS A 25 9.06 -10.84 -11.61
CA HIS A 25 8.89 -9.54 -12.24
C HIS A 25 9.78 -8.49 -11.55
N PHE A 26 10.51 -7.71 -12.33
CA PHE A 26 11.45 -6.73 -11.81
C PHE A 26 11.02 -5.32 -12.17
N GLY A 27 10.99 -4.44 -11.17
CA GLY A 27 10.86 -3.00 -11.38
C GLY A 27 12.15 -2.43 -11.96
N LYS A 28 12.02 -1.43 -12.84
CA LYS A 28 13.20 -0.74 -13.41
C LYS A 28 13.85 0.20 -12.39
N GLN A 29 13.03 0.95 -11.65
CA GLN A 29 13.44 1.98 -10.69
C GLN A 29 12.38 2.10 -9.60
N SER A 30 12.80 2.60 -8.44
CA SER A 30 11.91 3.07 -7.36
C SER A 30 12.33 4.51 -6.98
N TYR A 31 11.36 5.32 -6.59
CA TYR A 31 11.59 6.73 -6.23
C TYR A 31 10.51 7.22 -5.26
N ARG A 32 10.81 8.33 -4.58
CA ARG A 32 9.88 9.03 -3.69
C ARG A 32 9.24 10.20 -4.43
N ILE A 33 7.94 10.37 -4.24
CA ILE A 33 7.20 11.58 -4.65
C ILE A 33 7.29 12.57 -3.49
N GLU A 34 7.54 13.85 -3.79
CA GLU A 34 7.51 14.87 -2.73
C GLU A 34 6.12 14.98 -2.11
N PRO A 35 6.00 15.38 -0.82
CA PRO A 35 4.72 15.55 -0.14
C PRO A 35 4.03 16.83 -0.63
N ASP A 36 3.73 16.87 -1.92
CA ASP A 36 3.06 17.94 -2.64
C ASP A 36 1.86 17.33 -3.37
N GLU A 37 0.67 17.86 -3.08
CA GLU A 37 -0.60 17.34 -3.59
C GLU A 37 -0.61 17.27 -5.12
N THR A 38 -0.11 18.33 -5.78
CA THR A 38 -0.09 18.41 -7.24
C THR A 38 0.85 17.37 -7.84
N GLN A 39 2.03 17.14 -7.25
CA GLN A 39 2.94 16.11 -7.71
C GLN A 39 2.37 14.70 -7.54
N ILE A 40 1.70 14.41 -6.42
CA ILE A 40 1.07 13.11 -6.19
C ILE A 40 -0.07 12.87 -7.19
N MET A 41 -0.92 13.87 -7.42
CA MET A 41 -1.97 13.79 -8.45
C MET A 41 -1.40 13.60 -9.86
N GLN A 42 -0.32 14.30 -10.20
CA GLN A 42 0.34 14.14 -11.50
C GLN A 42 0.94 12.74 -11.67
N GLU A 43 1.54 12.19 -10.62
CA GLU A 43 2.08 10.84 -10.63
C GLU A 43 0.98 9.80 -10.83
N LEU A 44 -0.09 9.90 -10.05
CA LEU A 44 -1.29 9.07 -10.18
C LEU A 44 -1.88 9.12 -11.59
N TYR A 45 -1.97 10.33 -12.17
CA TYR A 45 -2.51 10.52 -13.51
C TYR A 45 -1.64 9.91 -14.61
N LYS A 46 -0.31 10.08 -14.52
CA LYS A 46 0.62 9.71 -15.58
C LYS A 46 1.06 8.25 -15.51
N ASN A 47 1.30 7.74 -14.31
CA ASN A 47 1.99 6.48 -14.07
C ASN A 47 1.14 5.47 -13.29
N GLY A 48 -0.01 5.88 -12.77
CA GLY A 48 -0.96 5.00 -12.09
C GLY A 48 -0.80 4.98 -10.56
N PRO A 49 -1.39 3.98 -9.88
CA PRO A 49 -1.44 3.89 -8.43
C PRO A 49 -0.09 4.04 -7.73
N VAL A 50 -0.08 4.74 -6.60
CA VAL A 50 1.11 4.91 -5.76
C VAL A 50 0.89 4.32 -4.36
N GLU A 51 1.97 3.91 -3.72
CA GLU A 51 1.95 3.53 -2.30
C GLU A 51 2.18 4.77 -1.43
N GLY A 52 1.41 4.88 -0.35
CA GLY A 52 1.58 5.91 0.68
C GLY A 52 1.42 5.29 2.07
N ALA A 53 1.72 6.04 3.12
CA ALA A 53 1.48 5.60 4.48
C ALA A 53 0.86 6.74 5.31
N PHE A 54 0.02 6.38 6.27
CA PHE A 54 -0.58 7.33 7.20
C PHE A 54 -0.69 6.72 8.60
N THR A 55 -0.78 7.58 9.60
CA THR A 55 -1.02 7.18 11.00
C THR A 55 -2.48 6.78 11.16
N VAL A 56 -2.70 5.55 11.63
CA VAL A 56 -4.01 5.04 12.00
C VAL A 56 -4.29 5.43 13.45
N TYR A 57 -5.47 6.01 13.67
CA TYR A 57 -6.03 6.30 14.98
C TYR A 57 -7.21 5.38 15.27
N GLU A 58 -7.60 5.23 16.54
CA GLU A 58 -8.70 4.35 16.94
C GLU A 58 -10.02 4.61 16.19
N ASP A 59 -10.32 5.88 15.91
CA ASP A 59 -11.53 6.27 15.18
C ASP A 59 -11.52 5.83 13.70
N PHE A 60 -10.34 5.67 13.07
CA PHE A 60 -10.24 5.13 11.70
C PHE A 60 -10.80 3.71 11.57
N LEU A 61 -10.62 2.86 12.59
CA LEU A 61 -11.15 1.48 12.58
C LEU A 61 -12.68 1.44 12.49
N LEU A 62 -13.34 2.53 12.86
CA LEU A 62 -14.79 2.68 12.84
C LEU A 62 -15.31 3.35 11.56
N TYR A 63 -14.42 3.79 10.66
CA TYR A 63 -14.80 4.43 9.40
C TYR A 63 -15.74 3.54 8.57
N LYS A 64 -16.78 4.14 7.98
CA LYS A 64 -17.76 3.45 7.13
C LYS A 64 -17.95 4.09 5.76
N SER A 65 -17.99 5.42 5.70
CA SER A 65 -18.28 6.17 4.49
C SER A 65 -17.94 7.65 4.67
N GLY A 66 -17.78 8.38 3.56
CA GLY A 66 -17.51 9.82 3.55
C GLY A 66 -16.05 10.13 3.24
N VAL A 67 -15.51 11.17 3.88
CA VAL A 67 -14.08 11.51 3.82
C VAL A 67 -13.56 11.47 5.26
N TYR A 68 -12.68 10.52 5.54
CA TYR A 68 -12.11 10.36 6.88
C TYR A 68 -11.28 11.58 7.28
N GLN A 69 -11.52 12.08 8.49
CA GLN A 69 -10.69 13.04 9.19
C GLN A 69 -10.61 12.56 10.62
N HIS A 70 -9.40 12.52 11.18
CA HIS A 70 -9.21 12.14 12.58
C HIS A 70 -9.88 13.18 13.51
N VAL A 71 -10.61 12.70 14.51
CA VAL A 71 -11.32 13.52 15.51
C VAL A 71 -11.02 13.08 16.95
N THR A 72 -10.88 11.79 17.20
CA THR A 72 -10.70 11.27 18.56
C THR A 72 -9.96 9.93 18.58
N GLY A 73 -9.55 9.51 19.77
CA GLY A 73 -8.82 8.27 19.97
C GLY A 73 -7.31 8.42 19.81
N SER A 74 -6.60 7.43 20.32
CA SER A 74 -5.13 7.41 20.36
C SER A 74 -4.54 6.92 19.05
N GLU A 75 -3.26 7.25 18.82
CA GLU A 75 -2.48 6.65 17.74
C GLU A 75 -2.32 5.14 17.97
N LEU A 76 -2.58 4.36 16.92
CA LEU A 76 -2.39 2.90 16.91
C LEU A 76 -1.12 2.48 16.15
N GLY A 77 -0.63 3.32 15.24
CA GLY A 77 0.60 3.08 14.47
C GLY A 77 0.49 3.53 13.02
N GLY A 78 1.48 3.16 12.21
CA GLY A 78 1.51 3.45 10.77
C GLY A 78 0.85 2.36 9.92
N HIS A 79 0.22 2.74 8.82
CA HIS A 79 -0.34 1.81 7.85
C HIS A 79 -0.04 2.25 6.41
N ALA A 80 0.49 1.33 5.61
CA ALA A 80 0.72 1.54 4.18
C ALA A 80 -0.57 1.27 3.38
N ILE A 81 -0.85 2.10 2.39
CA ILE A 81 -2.05 2.05 1.53
C ILE A 81 -1.69 2.26 0.07
N LYS A 82 -2.66 1.97 -0.80
CA LYS A 82 -2.59 2.23 -2.23
C LYS A 82 -3.53 3.37 -2.59
N ILE A 83 -2.98 4.48 -3.04
CA ILE A 83 -3.75 5.64 -3.52
C ILE A 83 -4.06 5.40 -5.00
N LEU A 84 -5.34 5.51 -5.35
CA LEU A 84 -5.83 5.25 -6.72
C LEU A 84 -6.35 6.50 -7.43
N GLY A 85 -6.59 7.59 -6.70
CA GLY A 85 -7.19 8.81 -7.23
C GLY A 85 -7.57 9.80 -6.14
N TRP A 86 -8.32 10.83 -6.52
CA TRP A 86 -8.82 11.92 -5.68
C TRP A 86 -10.15 12.44 -6.25
N GLY A 87 -10.92 13.22 -5.48
CA GLY A 87 -12.19 13.82 -5.91
C GLY A 87 -12.99 14.45 -4.77
#